data_AF-A0A952J2D2-F1
#
_entry.id   AF-A0A952J2D2-F1
#
_cell.length_a   1.000
_cell.length_b   1.000
_cell.length_c   1.000
_cell.angle_alpha   90.00
_cell.angle_beta   90.00
_cell.angle_gamma   90.00
#
_symmetry.space_group_name_H-M   'P 1'
#
loop_
_entity.id
_entity.type
_entity.pdbx_description
1 polymer ?
#
loop_
_entity_poly.entity_id
_entity_poly.type
_entity_poly.pdbx_seq_one_letter_code
_entity_poly.pdbx_strand_id
1 'polypeptide(L)'
;MKTYRFQQYLELAIETHGKARFAEYFDNEYRRVDETNSSNAEPAVRITVEIVDVLPSASELEPDSEVIERKESFKKLFNYEFAIVNLHSDNIQIYFRHHPVANIYTTAVGVFLQAQVLEPVIYLAMLRKGILLMHSAGVTRAGKSFVFPAYGGTGKTTTCMSLLQKGYHFLGDDLLLIDPDQRLVYPYPRPLHVFTYNIRNLQGARVPFSLMSVVYFKNLVRYFFELLLRTEFLISTRVHADEIIPEFELSPPGDLHNVIFLKKEGQSETIDLSTRELVAQHAQNIVESADLNMSLYRFLDAEEVAAVKAMELEVTSKVLNGIDYFGYLNTRLINLENVSLYLDNVEA
;
A
#
# COMPACT_ATOMS: atom_id res chain seq x y z
N MET A 1 -16.93 8.07 -15.08
CA MET A 1 -15.77 8.46 -14.25
C MET A 1 -16.12 8.32 -12.78
N LYS A 2 -15.21 7.80 -11.95
CA LYS A 2 -15.35 7.75 -10.48
C LYS A 2 -14.08 8.32 -9.84
N THR A 3 -14.25 9.15 -8.80
CA THR A 3 -13.15 9.85 -8.14
C THR A 3 -12.98 9.36 -6.70
N TYR A 4 -11.74 9.38 -6.20
CA TYR A 4 -11.38 9.02 -4.83
C TYR A 4 -10.38 10.06 -4.29
N ARG A 5 -10.57 10.53 -3.06
CA ARG A 5 -9.69 11.51 -2.41
C ARG A 5 -8.83 10.88 -1.32
N PHE A 6 -7.56 11.24 -1.32
CA PHE A 6 -6.56 10.82 -0.36
C PHE A 6 -6.16 12.05 0.45
N GLN A 7 -7.11 12.50 1.29
CA GLN A 7 -7.01 13.77 2.01
C GLN A 7 -6.84 14.96 1.04
N GLN A 8 -6.21 16.06 1.49
CA GLN A 8 -5.83 17.18 0.64
C GLN A 8 -4.71 16.89 -0.37
N TYR A 9 -4.09 15.71 -0.34
CA TYR A 9 -2.85 15.51 -1.08
C TYR A 9 -3.09 15.01 -2.50
N LEU A 10 -4.08 14.13 -2.70
CA LEU A 10 -4.30 13.52 -4.00
C LEU A 10 -5.78 13.24 -4.29
N GLU A 11 -6.16 13.48 -5.53
CA GLU A 11 -7.41 13.03 -6.12
C GLU A 11 -7.09 12.03 -7.24
N LEU A 12 -7.73 10.87 -7.19
CA LEU A 12 -7.62 9.81 -8.18
C LEU A 12 -8.94 9.72 -8.96
N ALA A 13 -8.91 10.02 -10.25
CA ALA A 13 -10.03 9.80 -11.16
C ALA A 13 -9.83 8.52 -11.97
N ILE A 14 -10.83 7.65 -12.00
CA ILE A 14 -10.83 6.43 -12.81
C ILE A 14 -11.92 6.54 -13.89
N GLU A 15 -11.50 6.51 -15.15
CA GLU A 15 -12.36 6.47 -16.31
C GLU A 15 -12.25 5.13 -17.03
N THR A 16 -13.36 4.39 -17.07
CA THR A 16 -13.38 3.00 -17.56
C THR A 16 -14.04 2.83 -18.92
N HIS A 17 -14.63 3.88 -19.51
CA HIS A 17 -15.33 3.83 -20.81
C HIS A 17 -16.29 2.64 -20.94
N GLY A 18 -17.15 2.44 -19.94
CA GLY A 18 -18.16 1.36 -19.92
C GLY A 18 -17.66 0.01 -19.39
N LYS A 19 -16.38 -0.12 -19.02
CA LYS A 19 -15.80 -1.36 -18.48
C LYS A 19 -16.11 -1.50 -16.98
N ALA A 20 -17.36 -1.84 -16.64
CA ALA A 20 -17.89 -1.85 -15.27
C ALA A 20 -17.03 -2.62 -14.24
N ARG A 21 -16.44 -3.74 -14.63
CA ARG A 21 -15.61 -4.55 -13.71
C ARG A 21 -14.35 -3.84 -13.22
N PHE A 22 -13.77 -2.93 -14.01
CA PHE A 22 -12.66 -2.10 -13.52
C PHE A 22 -13.14 -1.07 -12.50
N ALA A 23 -14.35 -0.51 -12.70
CA ALA A 23 -14.93 0.40 -11.73
C ALA A 23 -15.20 -0.32 -10.40
N GLU A 24 -15.79 -1.52 -10.43
CA GLU A 24 -15.99 -2.37 -9.25
C GLU A 24 -14.67 -2.72 -8.56
N TYR A 25 -13.64 -3.06 -9.35
CA TYR A 25 -12.32 -3.38 -8.83
C TYR A 25 -11.71 -2.19 -8.06
N PHE A 26 -11.63 -1.01 -8.67
CA PHE A 26 -11.03 0.16 -8.01
C PHE A 26 -11.87 0.67 -6.84
N ASP A 27 -13.18 0.52 -6.93
CA ASP A 27 -14.09 0.86 -5.82
C ASP A 27 -13.86 -0.06 -4.62
N ASN A 28 -13.63 -1.35 -4.88
CA ASN A 28 -13.21 -2.28 -3.84
C ASN A 28 -11.84 -1.92 -3.24
N GLU A 29 -10.96 -1.23 -3.95
CA GLU A 29 -9.63 -0.86 -3.43
C GLU A 29 -9.61 0.47 -2.67
N TYR A 30 -10.33 1.49 -3.16
CA TYR A 30 -10.13 2.88 -2.74
C TYR A 30 -11.33 3.54 -2.07
N ARG A 31 -12.54 2.94 -2.09
CA ARG A 31 -13.72 3.55 -1.45
C ARG A 31 -13.51 3.87 0.02
N ARG A 32 -12.94 2.92 0.78
CA ARG A 32 -12.68 3.10 2.21
C ARG A 32 -11.58 4.12 2.49
N VAL A 33 -10.68 4.35 1.54
CA VAL A 33 -9.67 5.43 1.63
C VAL A 33 -10.36 6.78 1.41
N ASP A 34 -11.24 6.88 0.43
CA ASP A 34 -12.04 8.09 0.16
C ASP A 34 -12.97 8.44 1.34
N GLU A 35 -13.59 7.45 1.97
CA GLU A 35 -14.45 7.63 3.14
C GLU A 35 -13.69 8.15 4.37
N THR A 36 -12.35 8.01 4.43
CA THR A 36 -11.54 8.58 5.52
C THR A 36 -11.11 10.03 5.25
N ASN A 37 -11.40 10.57 4.06
CA ASN A 37 -11.08 11.94 3.71
C ASN A 37 -11.81 12.92 4.64
N SER A 38 -11.05 13.70 5.40
CA SER A 38 -11.58 14.72 6.31
C SER A 38 -11.38 16.15 5.80
N SER A 39 -10.66 16.31 4.69
CA SER A 39 -10.30 17.61 4.14
C SER A 39 -11.22 18.07 3.00
N ASN A 40 -11.59 19.35 3.05
CA ASN A 40 -12.33 20.03 1.97
C ASN A 40 -11.40 20.89 1.08
N ALA A 41 -10.10 20.91 1.35
CA ALA A 41 -9.15 21.66 0.53
C ALA A 41 -9.06 21.10 -0.90
N GLU A 42 -8.56 21.88 -1.85
CA GLU A 42 -8.25 21.36 -3.19
C GLU A 42 -7.10 20.34 -3.13
N PRO A 43 -7.13 19.29 -3.96
CA PRO A 43 -6.09 18.27 -3.95
C PRO A 43 -4.77 18.84 -4.51
N ALA A 44 -3.65 18.55 -3.85
CA ALA A 44 -2.33 18.99 -4.30
C ALA A 44 -1.87 18.31 -5.60
N VAL A 45 -2.37 17.10 -5.88
CA VAL A 45 -2.11 16.33 -7.10
C VAL A 45 -3.40 15.71 -7.61
N ARG A 46 -3.58 15.66 -8.93
CA ARG A 46 -4.60 14.86 -9.59
C ARG A 46 -3.95 13.77 -10.43
N ILE A 47 -4.41 12.54 -10.27
CA ILE A 47 -4.06 11.42 -11.13
C ILE A 47 -5.33 10.92 -11.80
N THR A 48 -5.30 10.82 -13.13
CA THR A 48 -6.41 10.24 -13.89
C THR A 48 -5.95 8.96 -14.57
N VAL A 49 -6.72 7.89 -14.40
CA VAL A 49 -6.48 6.59 -15.05
C VAL A 49 -7.60 6.32 -16.03
N GLU A 50 -7.24 6.09 -17.29
CA GLU A 50 -8.17 5.82 -18.37
C GLU A 50 -7.96 4.43 -18.97
N ILE A 51 -9.01 3.61 -18.98
CA ILE A 51 -8.98 2.26 -19.55
C ILE A 51 -9.41 2.30 -21.02
N VAL A 52 -8.43 2.41 -21.90
CA VAL A 52 -8.62 2.62 -23.35
C VAL A 52 -8.45 1.32 -24.14
N ASP A 53 -9.00 1.25 -25.34
CA ASP A 53 -8.79 0.08 -26.23
C ASP A 53 -7.49 0.20 -27.04
N VAL A 54 -7.08 1.44 -27.30
CA VAL A 54 -5.85 1.84 -27.99
C VAL A 54 -5.23 3.00 -27.22
N LEU A 55 -3.91 3.01 -27.04
CA LEU A 55 -3.21 4.12 -26.41
C LEU A 55 -3.28 5.36 -27.32
N PRO A 56 -3.36 6.59 -26.75
CA PRO A 56 -3.41 7.80 -27.55
C PRO A 56 -2.12 7.97 -28.36
N SER A 57 -2.27 8.49 -29.57
CA SER A 57 -1.15 8.92 -30.39
C SER A 57 -0.59 10.25 -29.90
N ALA A 58 0.68 10.53 -30.24
CA ALA A 58 1.31 11.80 -29.85
C ALA A 58 0.56 13.06 -30.35
N SER A 59 -0.23 12.95 -31.43
CA SER A 59 -1.06 14.05 -31.93
C SER A 59 -2.34 14.31 -31.13
N GLU A 60 -2.77 13.34 -30.30
CA GLU A 60 -3.94 13.47 -29.43
C GLU A 60 -3.57 14.04 -28.05
N LEU A 61 -2.27 14.14 -27.75
CA LEU A 61 -1.73 14.69 -26.51
C LEU A 61 -1.31 16.16 -26.71
N GLU A 62 -1.18 16.90 -25.60
CA GLU A 62 -0.74 18.29 -25.67
C GLU A 62 0.71 18.37 -26.22
N PRO A 63 1.02 19.37 -27.06
CA PRO A 63 2.39 19.61 -27.51
C PRO A 63 3.30 19.76 -26.28
N ASP A 64 4.43 19.05 -26.27
CA ASP A 64 5.41 19.01 -25.17
C ASP A 64 5.02 18.18 -23.94
N SER A 65 3.95 17.37 -24.02
CA SER A 65 3.65 16.37 -22.98
C SER A 65 4.83 15.42 -22.79
N GLU A 66 5.23 15.21 -21.54
CA GLU A 66 6.17 14.14 -21.17
C GLU A 66 5.42 12.80 -21.29
N VAL A 67 5.88 11.86 -22.12
CA VAL A 67 5.18 10.59 -22.34
C VAL A 67 6.10 9.40 -22.10
N ILE A 68 5.69 8.52 -21.18
CA ILE A 68 6.37 7.27 -20.86
C ILE A 68 5.49 6.12 -21.33
N GLU A 69 5.76 5.58 -22.51
CA GLU A 69 5.10 4.37 -23.01
C GLU A 69 5.83 3.10 -22.57
N ARG A 70 5.08 2.07 -22.17
CA ARG A 70 5.61 0.78 -21.74
C ARG A 70 4.79 -0.39 -22.27
N LYS A 71 5.52 -1.46 -22.57
CA LYS A 71 4.98 -2.79 -22.85
C LYS A 71 5.65 -3.80 -21.94
N GLU A 72 4.92 -4.33 -20.97
CA GLU A 72 5.45 -5.22 -19.95
C GLU A 72 4.89 -6.63 -20.08
N SER A 73 5.78 -7.62 -20.01
CA SER A 73 5.39 -9.02 -19.86
C SER A 73 5.33 -9.38 -18.37
N PHE A 74 4.13 -9.64 -17.86
CA PHE A 74 3.89 -10.02 -16.48
C PHE A 74 3.70 -11.53 -16.35
N LYS A 75 4.53 -12.16 -15.48
CA LYS A 75 4.57 -13.61 -15.24
C LYS A 75 4.73 -14.45 -16.52
N LYS A 76 5.24 -13.87 -17.62
CA LYS A 76 5.36 -14.48 -18.96
C LYS A 76 4.01 -14.90 -19.59
N LEU A 77 2.89 -14.44 -19.04
CA LEU A 77 1.54 -14.87 -19.43
C LEU A 77 0.68 -13.73 -19.93
N PHE A 78 0.96 -12.51 -19.47
CA PHE A 78 0.18 -11.33 -19.79
C PHE A 78 1.11 -10.26 -20.33
N ASN A 79 0.73 -9.63 -21.43
CA ASN A 79 1.46 -8.49 -21.98
C ASN A 79 0.57 -7.26 -21.82
N TYR A 80 0.99 -6.33 -20.98
CA TYR A 80 0.26 -5.10 -20.71
C TYR A 80 0.92 -3.94 -21.42
N GLU A 81 0.11 -3.03 -21.93
CA GLU A 81 0.55 -1.81 -22.60
C GLU A 81 -0.08 -0.62 -21.89
N PHE A 82 0.74 0.38 -21.55
CA PHE A 82 0.27 1.59 -20.89
C PHE A 82 1.17 2.79 -21.22
N ALA A 83 0.61 3.98 -21.05
CA ALA A 83 1.34 5.24 -21.16
C ALA A 83 1.09 6.07 -19.89
N ILE A 84 2.14 6.70 -19.39
CA ILE A 84 2.05 7.71 -18.32
C ILE A 84 2.42 9.05 -18.94
N VAL A 85 1.60 10.06 -18.70
CA VAL A 85 1.77 11.41 -19.24
C VAL A 85 1.96 12.40 -18.10
N ASN A 86 2.98 13.25 -18.22
CA ASN A 86 3.35 14.30 -17.26
C ASN A 86 3.60 13.76 -15.85
N LEU A 87 4.40 12.68 -15.73
CA LEU A 87 4.71 12.00 -14.46
C LEU A 87 5.24 12.95 -13.39
N HIS A 88 5.96 14.00 -13.81
CA HIS A 88 6.56 14.99 -12.92
C HIS A 88 5.68 16.21 -12.62
N SER A 89 4.42 16.20 -13.03
CA SER A 89 3.49 17.31 -12.81
C SER A 89 2.51 17.04 -11.67
N ASP A 90 1.71 18.04 -11.34
CA ASP A 90 0.59 17.90 -10.40
C ASP A 90 -0.68 17.34 -11.07
N ASN A 91 -0.69 17.15 -12.39
CA ASN A 91 -1.81 16.57 -13.16
C ASN A 91 -1.28 15.43 -14.04
N ILE A 92 -1.32 14.22 -13.49
CA ILE A 92 -0.75 13.03 -14.11
C ILE A 92 -1.86 12.23 -14.79
N GLN A 93 -1.61 11.77 -16.02
CA GLN A 93 -2.56 10.93 -16.75
C GLN A 93 -1.95 9.55 -17.03
N ILE A 94 -2.71 8.49 -16.79
CA ILE A 94 -2.32 7.11 -17.05
C ILE A 94 -3.32 6.51 -18.03
N TYR A 95 -2.86 6.15 -19.23
CA TYR A 95 -3.63 5.37 -20.18
C TYR A 95 -3.24 3.91 -20.05
N PHE A 96 -4.20 3.05 -19.70
CA PHE A 96 -3.97 1.61 -19.63
C PHE A 96 -4.76 0.90 -20.72
N ARG A 97 -4.06 0.19 -21.59
CA ARG A 97 -4.71 -0.56 -22.67
C ARG A 97 -5.45 -1.76 -22.10
N HIS A 98 -6.74 -1.84 -22.44
CA HIS A 98 -7.60 -2.94 -22.06
C HIS A 98 -7.04 -4.28 -22.56
N HIS A 99 -6.89 -5.22 -21.62
CA HIS A 99 -6.45 -6.57 -21.91
C HIS A 99 -7.65 -7.54 -21.93
N PRO A 100 -7.82 -8.40 -22.95
CA PRO A 100 -9.00 -9.30 -23.06
C PRO A 100 -9.22 -10.21 -21.85
N VAL A 101 -8.16 -10.60 -21.15
CA VAL A 101 -8.25 -11.38 -19.89
C VAL A 101 -9.06 -10.66 -18.82
N ALA A 102 -9.14 -9.33 -18.84
CA ALA A 102 -9.98 -8.59 -17.90
C ALA A 102 -11.48 -8.95 -18.01
N ASN A 103 -11.92 -9.50 -19.15
CA ASN A 103 -13.29 -10.01 -19.32
C ASN A 103 -13.56 -11.33 -18.58
N ILE A 104 -12.53 -11.99 -18.05
CA ILE A 104 -12.66 -13.26 -17.32
C ILE A 104 -12.08 -13.12 -15.91
N TYR A 105 -10.99 -12.38 -15.77
CA TYR A 105 -10.26 -12.22 -14.52
C TYR A 105 -9.77 -10.78 -14.32
N THR A 106 -10.71 -9.85 -14.15
CA THR A 106 -10.42 -8.42 -13.94
C THR A 106 -9.50 -8.19 -12.75
N THR A 107 -9.66 -8.94 -11.65
CA THR A 107 -8.82 -8.79 -10.45
C THR A 107 -7.33 -8.94 -10.77
N ALA A 108 -6.92 -9.88 -11.62
CA ALA A 108 -5.50 -10.06 -11.94
C ALA A 108 -4.93 -8.89 -12.75
N VAL A 109 -5.69 -8.38 -13.72
CA VAL A 109 -5.29 -7.23 -14.53
C VAL A 109 -5.31 -5.95 -13.69
N GLY A 110 -6.34 -5.80 -12.86
CA GLY A 110 -6.47 -4.70 -11.91
C GLY A 110 -5.29 -4.67 -10.93
N VAL A 111 -4.87 -5.82 -10.39
CA VAL A 111 -3.72 -5.89 -9.46
C VAL A 111 -2.44 -5.40 -10.12
N PHE A 112 -2.24 -5.73 -11.40
CA PHE A 112 -1.11 -5.21 -12.15
C PHE A 112 -1.20 -3.69 -12.30
N LEU A 113 -2.30 -3.18 -12.87
CA LEU A 113 -2.49 -1.73 -13.07
C LEU A 113 -2.36 -0.97 -11.74
N GLN A 114 -2.96 -1.48 -10.67
CA GLN A 114 -2.88 -0.89 -9.34
C GLN A 114 -1.45 -0.92 -8.80
N ALA A 115 -0.90 -2.09 -8.50
CA ALA A 115 0.32 -2.23 -7.71
C ALA A 115 1.60 -2.02 -8.51
N GLN A 116 1.55 -2.12 -9.85
CA GLN A 116 2.74 -1.99 -10.70
C GLN A 116 2.79 -0.68 -11.48
N VAL A 117 1.67 0.03 -11.63
CA VAL A 117 1.62 1.28 -12.38
C VAL A 117 1.11 2.42 -11.51
N LEU A 118 -0.14 2.34 -11.04
CA LEU A 118 -0.81 3.43 -10.33
C LEU A 118 -0.16 3.75 -8.97
N GLU A 119 0.06 2.76 -8.11
CA GLU A 119 0.63 2.99 -6.77
C GLU A 119 2.06 3.52 -6.79
N PRO A 120 2.95 3.04 -7.68
CA PRO A 120 4.23 3.70 -7.93
C PRO A 120 4.12 5.18 -8.33
N VAL A 121 3.15 5.52 -9.18
CA VAL A 121 2.92 6.93 -9.59
C VAL A 121 2.36 7.75 -8.42
N ILE A 122 1.39 7.21 -7.66
CA ILE A 122 0.88 7.82 -6.42
C ILE A 122 2.05 8.06 -5.45
N TYR A 123 2.90 7.06 -5.26
CA TYR A 123 4.04 7.13 -4.37
C TYR A 123 4.98 8.29 -4.74
N LEU A 124 5.40 8.38 -6.02
CA LEU A 124 6.26 9.47 -6.47
C LEU A 124 5.59 10.84 -6.31
N ALA A 125 4.32 10.94 -6.67
CA ALA A 125 3.59 12.21 -6.60
C ALA A 125 3.44 12.70 -5.15
N MET A 126 3.11 11.81 -4.22
CA MET A 126 3.02 12.11 -2.79
C MET A 126 4.39 12.46 -2.20
N LEU A 127 5.42 11.69 -2.55
CA LEU A 127 6.78 11.90 -2.04
C LEU A 127 7.31 13.29 -2.43
N ARG A 128 7.03 13.74 -3.66
CA ARG A 128 7.36 15.10 -4.13
C ARG A 128 6.64 16.22 -3.38
N LYS A 129 5.54 15.91 -2.69
CA LYS A 129 4.83 16.83 -1.79
C LYS A 129 5.27 16.68 -0.33
N GLY A 130 6.31 15.89 -0.06
CA GLY A 130 6.82 15.63 1.30
C GLY A 130 6.00 14.60 2.08
N ILE A 131 5.06 13.91 1.42
CA ILE A 131 4.16 12.95 2.06
C ILE A 131 4.65 11.53 1.79
N LEU A 132 4.82 10.74 2.84
CA LEU A 132 5.34 9.38 2.72
C LEU A 132 4.19 8.38 2.62
N LEU A 133 4.15 7.65 1.50
CA LEU A 133 3.33 6.45 1.38
C LEU A 133 4.17 5.24 1.83
N MET A 134 4.12 4.93 3.12
CA MET A 134 5.03 4.00 3.79
C MET A 134 4.55 2.55 3.69
N HIS A 135 5.45 1.61 3.36
CA HIS A 135 5.15 0.17 3.42
C HIS A 135 5.06 -0.33 4.87
N SER A 136 3.91 -0.18 5.49
CA SER A 136 3.73 -0.43 6.92
C SER A 136 2.30 -0.86 7.25
N ALA A 137 2.15 -1.63 8.32
CA ALA A 137 0.86 -1.72 9.01
C ALA A 137 0.77 -0.64 10.09
N GLY A 138 -0.43 -0.34 10.55
CA GLY A 138 -0.59 0.58 11.68
C GLY A 138 -1.94 0.50 12.36
N VAL A 139 -1.93 0.89 13.63
CA VAL A 139 -3.11 1.01 14.47
C VAL A 139 -3.05 2.30 15.29
N THR A 140 -4.19 2.73 15.82
CA THR A 140 -4.24 3.81 16.81
C THR A 140 -4.81 3.36 18.13
N ARG A 141 -4.44 4.08 19.19
CA ARG A 141 -5.11 4.02 20.50
C ARG A 141 -5.00 5.38 21.15
N ALA A 142 -6.12 5.89 21.68
CA ALA A 142 -6.17 7.21 22.33
C ALA A 142 -5.56 8.36 21.49
N GLY A 143 -5.78 8.35 20.17
CA GLY A 143 -5.27 9.36 19.24
C GLY A 143 -3.81 9.17 18.79
N LYS A 144 -3.06 8.26 19.41
CA LYS A 144 -1.66 7.96 19.05
C LYS A 144 -1.57 6.84 18.04
N SER A 145 -0.76 7.03 17.01
CA SER A 145 -0.50 6.06 15.95
C SER A 145 0.75 5.22 16.24
N PHE A 146 0.60 3.92 16.03
CA PHE A 146 1.65 2.91 16.10
C PHE A 146 1.89 2.35 14.70
N VAL A 147 3.07 2.59 14.16
CA VAL A 147 3.45 2.27 12.78
C VAL A 147 4.46 1.12 12.78
N PHE A 148 4.20 0.10 11.98
CA PHE A 148 4.96 -1.16 11.95
C PHE A 148 5.62 -1.44 10.59
N PRO A 149 6.72 -0.75 10.23
CA PRO A 149 7.51 -1.13 9.07
C PRO A 149 8.09 -2.53 9.27
N ALA A 150 8.16 -3.30 8.19
CA ALA A 150 8.76 -4.62 8.25
C ALA A 150 9.05 -5.18 6.85
N TYR A 151 10.07 -6.04 6.78
CA TYR A 151 10.27 -6.92 5.63
C TYR A 151 9.08 -7.88 5.44
N GLY A 152 8.91 -8.36 4.21
CA GLY A 152 7.91 -9.34 3.83
C GLY A 152 7.83 -10.56 4.75
N GLY A 153 6.62 -10.93 5.14
CA GLY A 153 6.34 -12.12 5.96
C GLY A 153 6.81 -12.05 7.42
N THR A 154 7.08 -10.85 7.96
CA THR A 154 7.50 -10.67 9.36
C THR A 154 6.33 -10.64 10.35
N GLY A 155 5.09 -10.53 9.86
CA GLY A 155 3.88 -10.62 10.69
C GLY A 155 3.10 -9.31 10.87
N LYS A 156 3.28 -8.30 10.01
CA LYS A 156 2.55 -7.01 10.04
C LYS A 156 1.04 -7.19 10.23
N THR A 157 0.40 -7.93 9.32
CA THR A 157 -1.02 -8.26 9.37
C THR A 157 -1.39 -8.92 10.69
N THR A 158 -0.65 -9.95 11.13
CA THR A 158 -0.93 -10.70 12.36
C THR A 158 -0.82 -9.83 13.61
N THR A 159 0.21 -8.97 13.70
CA THR A 159 0.39 -8.00 14.77
C THR A 159 -0.77 -7.01 14.81
N CYS A 160 -1.16 -6.46 13.65
CA CYS A 160 -2.29 -5.55 13.53
C CYS A 160 -3.59 -6.20 14.03
N MET A 161 -3.91 -7.42 13.57
CA MET A 161 -5.12 -8.13 13.99
C MET A 161 -5.16 -8.44 15.48
N SER A 162 -4.01 -8.79 16.08
CA SER A 162 -3.92 -9.03 17.53
C SER A 162 -4.19 -7.75 18.34
N LEU A 163 -3.78 -6.58 17.82
CA LEU A 163 -4.02 -5.29 18.47
C LEU A 163 -5.48 -4.85 18.36
N LEU A 164 -6.16 -5.13 17.24
CA LEU A 164 -7.59 -4.81 17.10
C LEU A 164 -8.44 -5.52 18.17
N GLN A 165 -8.16 -6.80 18.45
CA GLN A 165 -8.82 -7.55 19.53
C GLN A 165 -8.60 -6.95 20.94
N LYS A 166 -7.63 -6.04 21.07
CA LYS A 166 -7.27 -5.37 22.32
C LYS A 166 -7.78 -3.93 22.39
N GLY A 167 -8.71 -3.56 21.50
CA GLY A 167 -9.33 -2.23 21.49
C GLY A 167 -8.47 -1.15 20.85
N TYR A 168 -7.51 -1.53 19.99
CA TYR A 168 -6.88 -0.59 19.06
C TYR A 168 -7.75 -0.43 17.81
N HIS A 169 -7.64 0.70 17.12
CA HIS A 169 -8.35 0.96 15.88
C HIS A 169 -7.42 0.82 14.67
N PHE A 170 -7.96 0.38 13.53
CA PHE A 170 -7.18 0.07 12.33
C PHE A 170 -6.83 1.33 11.53
N LEU A 171 -5.56 1.50 11.14
CA LEU A 171 -5.16 2.51 10.14
C LEU A 171 -5.00 1.88 8.76
N GLY A 172 -4.33 0.73 8.69
CA GLY A 172 -3.98 0.09 7.43
C GLY A 172 -3.10 -1.13 7.61
N ASP A 173 -3.07 -1.96 6.57
CA ASP A 173 -2.12 -3.06 6.39
C ASP A 173 -1.51 -2.88 4.99
N ASP A 174 -0.21 -3.08 4.87
CA ASP A 174 0.67 -2.78 3.73
C ASP A 174 1.00 -1.32 3.43
N LEU A 175 0.06 -0.38 3.50
CA LEU A 175 0.32 1.04 3.19
C LEU A 175 -0.26 1.95 4.27
N LEU A 176 0.47 3.02 4.57
CA LEU A 176 0.00 4.14 5.38
C LEU A 176 0.45 5.45 4.73
N LEU A 177 -0.38 6.48 4.85
CA LEU A 177 -0.05 7.81 4.37
C LEU A 177 0.39 8.67 5.56
N ILE A 178 1.62 9.19 5.53
CA ILE A 178 2.23 9.92 6.65
C ILE A 178 2.64 11.31 6.19
N ASP A 179 2.12 12.32 6.87
CA ASP A 179 2.61 13.70 6.77
C ASP A 179 3.58 13.96 7.93
N PRO A 180 4.90 14.00 7.67
CA PRO A 180 5.89 14.22 8.71
C PRO A 180 5.88 15.66 9.28
N ASP A 181 5.43 16.64 8.51
CA ASP A 181 5.40 18.04 8.94
C ASP A 181 4.22 18.28 9.90
N GLN A 182 3.07 17.66 9.63
CA GLN A 182 1.92 17.67 10.52
C GLN A 182 2.00 16.61 11.63
N ARG A 183 2.92 15.65 11.52
CA ARG A 183 3.02 14.45 12.37
C ARG A 183 1.71 13.67 12.43
N LEU A 184 1.06 13.50 11.27
CA LEU A 184 -0.19 12.76 11.15
C LEU A 184 -0.02 11.50 10.33
N VAL A 185 -0.64 10.42 10.80
CA VAL A 185 -0.82 9.18 10.05
C VAL A 185 -2.27 9.09 9.62
N TYR A 186 -2.49 9.04 8.32
CA TYR A 186 -3.81 8.91 7.72
C TYR A 186 -4.11 7.44 7.41
N PRO A 187 -5.35 6.97 7.64
CA PRO A 187 -5.76 5.62 7.33
C PRO A 187 -5.67 5.34 5.83
N TYR A 188 -5.20 4.15 5.48
CA TYR A 188 -5.19 3.64 4.11
C TYR A 188 -5.72 2.19 4.09
N PRO A 189 -7.01 1.99 4.40
CA PRO A 189 -7.60 0.67 4.61
C PRO A 189 -7.86 -0.06 3.29
N ARG A 190 -6.83 -0.72 2.77
CA ARG A 190 -6.93 -1.58 1.59
C ARG A 190 -7.38 -3.00 1.96
N PRO A 191 -7.98 -3.73 0.99
CA PRO A 191 -8.32 -5.12 1.21
C PRO A 191 -7.06 -5.97 1.41
N LEU A 192 -7.11 -6.81 2.43
CA LEU A 192 -6.06 -7.75 2.78
C LEU A 192 -5.92 -8.82 1.70
N HIS A 193 -4.68 -9.22 1.45
CA HIS A 193 -4.38 -10.36 0.61
C HIS A 193 -4.49 -11.67 1.41
N VAL A 194 -5.67 -12.28 1.37
CA VAL A 194 -5.91 -13.56 2.05
C VAL A 194 -5.51 -14.72 1.14
N PHE A 195 -4.53 -15.49 1.60
CA PHE A 195 -4.11 -16.76 1.01
C PHE A 195 -4.61 -17.94 1.85
N THR A 196 -4.66 -19.13 1.25
CA THR A 196 -5.04 -20.39 1.92
C THR A 196 -4.22 -20.67 3.19
N TYR A 197 -2.95 -20.27 3.24
CA TYR A 197 -2.09 -20.46 4.41
C TYR A 197 -2.31 -19.40 5.51
N ASN A 198 -2.80 -18.21 5.16
CA ASN A 198 -3.07 -17.14 6.12
C ASN A 198 -4.44 -17.28 6.78
N ILE A 199 -5.41 -17.91 6.11
CA ILE A 199 -6.80 -17.95 6.58
C ILE A 199 -6.98 -18.60 7.97
N ARG A 200 -6.10 -19.54 8.34
CA ARG A 200 -6.12 -20.20 9.66
C ARG A 200 -5.34 -19.43 10.73
N ASN A 201 -4.48 -18.50 10.32
CA ASN A 201 -3.61 -17.73 11.21
C ASN A 201 -4.14 -16.31 11.49
N LEU A 202 -5.28 -15.94 10.89
CA LEU A 202 -6.01 -14.72 11.24
C LEU A 202 -6.71 -14.93 12.57
N GLN A 203 -5.98 -14.69 13.66
CA GLN A 203 -6.55 -14.76 15.01
C GLN A 203 -7.78 -13.85 15.10
N GLY A 204 -8.87 -14.34 15.71
CA GLY A 204 -10.13 -13.61 15.93
C GLY A 204 -10.99 -13.36 14.69
N ALA A 205 -10.52 -13.67 13.48
CA ALA A 205 -11.31 -13.47 12.28
C ALA A 205 -12.46 -14.50 12.16
N ARG A 206 -13.68 -14.02 11.95
CA ARG A 206 -14.84 -14.84 11.57
C ARG A 206 -14.92 -14.94 10.06
N VAL A 207 -14.14 -15.85 9.49
CA VAL A 207 -14.14 -16.08 8.04
C VAL A 207 -15.42 -16.83 7.63
N PRO A 208 -16.31 -16.24 6.81
CA PRO A 208 -17.53 -16.92 6.38
C PRO A 208 -17.21 -18.11 5.47
N PHE A 209 -18.06 -19.15 5.53
CA PHE A 209 -17.88 -20.37 4.73
C PHE A 209 -17.80 -20.08 3.23
N SER A 210 -18.57 -19.11 2.73
CA SER A 210 -18.55 -18.66 1.33
C SER A 210 -17.16 -18.18 0.89
N LEU A 211 -16.49 -17.36 1.73
CA LEU A 211 -15.14 -16.88 1.47
C LEU A 211 -14.13 -18.02 1.49
N MET A 212 -14.27 -18.94 2.46
CA MET A 212 -13.42 -20.13 2.55
C MET A 212 -13.55 -20.99 1.28
N SER A 213 -14.76 -21.25 0.79
CA SER A 213 -14.99 -21.98 -0.46
C SER A 213 -14.35 -21.31 -1.67
N VAL A 214 -14.42 -19.97 -1.78
CA VAL A 214 -13.79 -19.22 -2.89
C VAL A 214 -12.27 -19.33 -2.83
N VAL A 215 -11.66 -19.18 -1.65
CA VAL A 215 -10.21 -19.31 -1.45
C VAL A 215 -9.72 -20.72 -1.83
N TYR A 216 -10.43 -21.76 -1.38
CA TYR A 216 -10.09 -23.15 -1.71
C TYR A 216 -10.31 -23.48 -3.20
N PHE A 217 -11.38 -22.96 -3.82
CA PHE A 217 -11.61 -23.14 -5.26
C PHE A 217 -10.50 -22.48 -6.09
N LYS A 218 -10.13 -21.23 -5.75
CA LYS A 218 -9.00 -20.53 -6.39
C LYS A 218 -7.69 -21.29 -6.23
N ASN A 219 -7.48 -21.99 -5.11
CA ASN A 219 -6.32 -22.85 -4.91
C ASN A 219 -6.28 -24.05 -5.87
N LEU A 220 -7.45 -24.64 -6.19
CA LEU A 220 -7.56 -25.70 -7.19
C LEU A 220 -7.25 -25.17 -8.60
N VAL A 221 -7.80 -24.00 -8.94
CA VAL A 221 -7.52 -23.31 -10.20
C VAL A 221 -6.03 -22.97 -10.31
N ARG A 222 -5.41 -22.46 -9.24
CA ARG A 222 -3.96 -22.25 -9.16
C ARG A 222 -3.21 -23.52 -9.51
N TYR A 223 -3.50 -24.64 -8.83
CA TYR A 223 -2.78 -25.89 -9.06
C TYR A 223 -2.86 -26.35 -10.53
N PHE A 224 -4.04 -26.20 -11.15
CA PHE A 224 -4.23 -26.49 -12.57
C PHE A 224 -3.36 -25.60 -13.47
N PHE A 225 -3.31 -24.28 -13.22
CA PHE A 225 -2.48 -23.36 -13.99
C PHE A 225 -0.98 -23.53 -13.72
N GLU A 226 -0.56 -23.81 -12.48
CA GLU A 226 0.83 -24.11 -12.15
C GLU A 226 1.30 -25.37 -12.87
N LEU A 227 0.46 -26.41 -12.92
CA LEU A 227 0.74 -27.65 -13.65
C LEU A 227 0.85 -27.41 -15.16
N LEU A 228 -0.05 -26.60 -15.73
CA LEU A 228 -0.10 -26.31 -17.16
C LEU A 228 1.04 -25.38 -17.61
N LEU A 229 1.32 -24.34 -16.83
CA LEU A 229 2.22 -23.23 -17.19
C LEU A 229 3.63 -23.39 -16.62
N ARG A 230 3.85 -24.35 -15.71
CA ARG A 230 5.13 -24.60 -15.02
C ARG A 230 5.72 -23.35 -14.36
N THR A 231 4.86 -22.48 -13.87
CA THR A 231 5.20 -21.23 -13.16
C THR A 231 4.36 -21.13 -11.91
N GLU A 232 4.94 -20.75 -10.77
CA GLU A 232 4.19 -20.50 -9.54
C GLU A 232 3.17 -19.37 -9.74
N PHE A 233 1.93 -19.60 -9.32
CA PHE A 233 0.83 -18.70 -9.58
C PHE A 233 0.05 -18.39 -8.30
N LEU A 234 0.52 -17.42 -7.53
CA LEU A 234 -0.21 -16.96 -6.35
C LEU A 234 -1.54 -16.29 -6.73
N ILE A 235 -2.65 -16.89 -6.30
CA ILE A 235 -3.99 -16.33 -6.37
C ILE A 235 -4.42 -16.00 -4.94
N SER A 236 -4.53 -14.71 -4.64
CA SER A 236 -5.11 -14.23 -3.39
C SER A 236 -6.61 -13.95 -3.55
N THR A 237 -7.31 -13.94 -2.42
CA THR A 237 -8.63 -13.34 -2.33
C THR A 237 -8.52 -12.05 -1.55
N ARG A 238 -9.13 -11.00 -2.10
CA ARG A 238 -9.18 -9.68 -1.49
C ARG A 238 -10.34 -9.64 -0.52
N VAL A 239 -10.04 -9.30 0.72
CA VAL A 239 -11.00 -9.30 1.82
C VAL A 239 -10.70 -8.11 2.69
N HIS A 240 -11.70 -7.29 2.97
CA HIS A 240 -11.53 -6.17 3.87
C HIS A 240 -11.54 -6.64 5.33
N ALA A 241 -10.78 -5.95 6.18
CA ALA A 241 -10.65 -6.32 7.57
C ALA A 241 -12.00 -6.25 8.31
N ASP A 242 -12.84 -5.25 8.00
CA ASP A 242 -14.22 -5.09 8.50
C ASP A 242 -15.16 -6.26 8.16
N GLU A 243 -14.91 -6.96 7.05
CA GLU A 243 -15.74 -8.10 6.64
C GLU A 243 -15.46 -9.38 7.45
N ILE A 244 -14.29 -9.47 8.08
CA ILE A 244 -13.84 -10.68 8.78
C ILE A 244 -13.52 -10.46 10.25
N ILE A 245 -13.38 -9.22 10.73
CA ILE A 245 -13.04 -8.90 12.12
C ILE A 245 -14.25 -8.22 12.76
N PRO A 246 -14.97 -8.89 13.68
CA PRO A 246 -16.13 -8.30 14.35
C PRO A 246 -15.81 -7.03 15.14
N GLU A 247 -14.61 -6.98 15.74
CA GLU A 247 -14.09 -5.86 16.52
C GLU A 247 -13.40 -4.79 15.65
N PHE A 248 -13.64 -4.80 14.34
CA PHE A 248 -13.03 -3.82 13.45
C PHE A 248 -13.62 -2.43 13.67
N GLU A 249 -12.74 -1.50 14.00
CA GLU A 249 -13.03 -0.08 13.97
C GLU A 249 -11.96 0.63 13.14
N LEU A 250 -12.40 1.33 12.10
CA LEU A 250 -11.52 2.16 11.27
C LEU A 250 -11.17 3.42 12.05
N SER A 251 -9.87 3.68 12.19
CA SER A 251 -9.39 4.86 12.91
C SER A 251 -9.61 6.13 12.06
N PRO A 252 -9.88 7.29 12.68
CA PRO A 252 -9.57 8.58 12.07
C PRO A 252 -8.04 8.77 11.96
N PRO A 253 -7.56 9.85 11.30
CA PRO A 253 -6.14 10.21 11.35
C PRO A 253 -5.66 10.33 12.80
N GLY A 254 -4.45 9.86 13.08
CA GLY A 254 -3.86 9.87 14.42
C GLY A 254 -2.44 10.44 14.43
N ASP A 255 -2.02 10.96 15.58
CA ASP A 255 -0.71 11.57 15.77
C ASP A 255 0.39 10.51 15.63
N LEU A 256 1.39 10.79 14.81
CA LEU A 256 2.55 9.94 14.62
C LEU A 256 3.37 9.91 15.93
N HIS A 257 3.25 8.83 16.70
CA HIS A 257 3.91 8.69 18.01
C HIS A 257 5.00 7.63 18.00
N ASN A 258 4.71 6.43 17.46
CA ASN A 258 5.60 5.27 17.56
C ASN A 258 5.90 4.66 16.20
N VAL A 259 7.18 4.41 15.91
CA VAL A 259 7.61 3.56 14.79
C VAL A 259 8.34 2.34 15.34
N ILE A 260 7.77 1.15 15.11
CA ILE A 260 8.28 -0.10 15.65
C ILE A 260 8.57 -1.05 14.49
N PHE A 261 9.85 -1.19 14.18
CA PHE A 261 10.31 -2.03 13.09
C PHE A 261 10.19 -3.51 13.48
N LEU A 262 9.33 -4.25 12.77
CA LEU A 262 9.17 -5.68 13.03
C LEU A 262 10.31 -6.47 12.35
N LYS A 263 10.94 -7.37 13.10
CA LYS A 263 12.00 -8.26 12.62
C LYS A 263 11.73 -9.72 13.00
N LYS A 264 12.34 -10.66 12.27
CA LYS A 264 12.24 -12.11 12.53
C LYS A 264 13.34 -12.64 13.44
N GLU A 265 14.43 -11.88 13.60
CA GLU A 265 15.67 -12.30 14.25
C GLU A 265 16.22 -11.15 15.11
N GLY A 266 17.15 -11.45 16.03
CA GLY A 266 17.68 -10.48 16.99
C GLY A 266 16.75 -10.24 18.19
N GLN A 267 17.17 -9.37 19.11
CA GLN A 267 16.37 -9.04 20.29
C GLN A 267 15.44 -7.84 20.03
N SER A 268 14.31 -7.79 20.73
CA SER A 268 13.49 -6.58 20.77
C SER A 268 14.21 -5.53 21.60
N GLU A 269 14.28 -4.30 21.10
CA GLU A 269 15.06 -3.23 21.71
C GLU A 269 14.49 -1.86 21.35
N THR A 270 14.62 -0.93 22.27
CA THR A 270 14.38 0.50 22.03
C THR A 270 15.67 1.13 21.54
N ILE A 271 15.57 2.01 20.55
CA ILE A 271 16.73 2.76 20.06
C ILE A 271 16.52 4.23 20.36
N ASP A 272 17.54 4.84 20.97
CA ASP A 272 17.62 6.28 21.12
C ASP A 272 18.05 6.94 19.81
N LEU A 273 17.15 7.70 19.19
CA LEU A 273 17.41 8.45 17.95
C LEU A 273 18.03 9.85 18.23
N SER A 274 18.91 9.95 19.23
CA SER A 274 19.51 11.23 19.65
C SER A 274 20.47 11.86 18.64
N THR A 275 20.97 11.10 17.66
CA THR A 275 21.90 11.59 16.65
C THR A 275 21.34 11.48 15.23
N ARG A 276 21.75 12.43 14.37
CA ARG A 276 21.38 12.42 12.95
C ARG A 276 21.88 11.17 12.22
N GLU A 277 23.02 10.61 12.63
CA GLU A 277 23.58 9.39 12.05
C GLU A 277 22.69 8.18 12.34
N LEU A 278 22.17 8.04 13.57
CA LEU A 278 21.25 6.96 13.94
C LEU A 278 19.90 7.11 13.23
N VAL A 279 19.38 8.33 13.13
CA VAL A 279 18.16 8.61 12.34
C VAL A 279 18.34 8.19 10.89
N ALA A 280 19.43 8.61 10.24
CA ALA A 280 19.68 8.27 8.84
C ALA A 280 19.87 6.76 8.64
N GLN A 281 20.59 6.09 9.54
CA GLN A 281 20.78 4.64 9.50
C GLN A 281 19.45 3.88 9.58
N HIS A 282 18.55 4.28 10.49
CA HIS A 282 17.29 3.59 10.68
C HIS A 282 16.23 3.97 9.64
N ALA A 283 16.28 5.20 9.12
CA ALA A 283 15.50 5.58 7.94
C ALA A 283 15.89 4.71 6.74
N GLN A 284 17.20 4.50 6.52
CA GLN A 284 17.68 3.62 5.45
C GLN A 284 17.15 2.19 5.59
N ASN A 285 17.16 1.62 6.80
CA ASN A 285 16.60 0.28 7.04
C ASN A 285 15.11 0.20 6.68
N ILE A 286 14.32 1.25 7.00
CA ILE A 286 12.90 1.32 6.66
C ILE A 286 12.71 1.34 5.15
N VAL A 287 13.45 2.21 4.45
CA VAL A 287 13.41 2.34 2.99
C VAL A 287 13.77 1.01 2.31
N GLU A 288 14.82 0.34 2.77
CA GLU A 288 15.24 -0.96 2.24
C GLU A 288 14.26 -2.10 2.55
N SER A 289 13.39 -1.94 3.54
CA SER A 289 12.36 -2.93 3.88
C SER A 289 11.12 -2.86 3.01
N ALA A 290 10.98 -1.78 2.23
CA ALA A 290 9.85 -1.55 1.34
C ALA A 290 10.13 -2.13 -0.06
N ASP A 291 9.35 -3.12 -0.48
CA ASP A 291 9.39 -3.66 -1.84
C ASP A 291 8.61 -2.79 -2.86
N LEU A 292 8.08 -1.63 -2.45
CA LEU A 292 7.16 -0.81 -3.25
C LEU A 292 7.82 -0.16 -4.48
N ASN A 293 9.10 0.22 -4.38
CA ASN A 293 9.68 1.17 -5.35
C ASN A 293 10.31 0.50 -6.57
N MET A 294 10.42 -0.84 -6.59
CA MET A 294 11.02 -1.56 -7.71
C MET A 294 10.25 -1.40 -9.02
N SER A 295 8.94 -1.17 -8.96
CA SER A 295 8.12 -0.88 -10.15
C SER A 295 8.24 0.59 -10.58
N LEU A 296 8.35 1.51 -9.62
CA LEU A 296 8.59 2.94 -9.89
C LEU A 296 9.89 3.15 -10.67
N TYR A 297 10.98 2.51 -10.25
CA TYR A 297 12.29 2.68 -10.88
C TYR A 297 12.37 2.22 -12.34
N ARG A 298 11.34 1.53 -12.87
CA ARG A 298 11.25 1.16 -14.29
C ARG A 298 10.75 2.30 -15.18
N PHE A 299 10.17 3.33 -14.57
CA PHE A 299 9.66 4.51 -15.26
C PHE A 299 10.73 5.59 -15.40
N LEU A 300 11.75 5.53 -14.54
CA LEU A 300 12.73 6.57 -14.30
C LEU A 300 14.11 6.19 -14.84
N ASP A 301 14.91 7.18 -15.19
CA ASP A 301 16.33 7.00 -15.48
C ASP A 301 17.18 6.89 -14.19
N ALA A 302 18.49 6.66 -14.35
CA ALA A 302 19.38 6.43 -13.20
C ALA A 302 19.55 7.67 -12.30
N GLU A 303 19.49 8.89 -12.86
CA GLU A 303 19.62 10.13 -12.10
C GLU A 303 18.34 10.39 -11.30
N GLU A 304 17.19 10.19 -11.94
CA GLU A 304 15.87 10.28 -11.31
C GLU A 304 15.70 9.25 -10.19
N VAL A 305 16.11 8.00 -10.41
CA VAL A 305 16.10 6.97 -9.36
C VAL A 305 16.94 7.39 -8.16
N ALA A 306 18.12 7.97 -8.38
CA ALA A 306 18.96 8.46 -7.30
C ALA A 306 18.29 9.62 -6.54
N ALA A 307 17.65 10.55 -7.26
CA ALA A 307 16.92 11.67 -6.66
C ALA A 307 15.71 11.19 -5.83
N VAL A 308 14.94 10.22 -6.32
CA VAL A 308 13.80 9.63 -5.59
C VAL A 308 14.27 8.94 -4.31
N LYS A 309 15.35 8.15 -4.37
CA LYS A 309 15.91 7.50 -3.17
C LYS A 309 16.39 8.50 -2.13
N ALA A 310 17.03 9.59 -2.57
CA ALA A 310 17.47 10.65 -1.67
C ALA A 310 16.27 11.36 -1.00
N MET A 311 15.22 11.64 -1.77
CA MET A 311 13.98 12.25 -1.28
C MET A 311 13.24 11.33 -0.30
N GLU A 312 13.13 10.05 -0.62
CA GLU A 312 12.53 9.03 0.26
C GLU A 312 13.29 8.93 1.60
N LEU A 313 14.62 8.91 1.56
CA LEU A 313 15.45 8.90 2.76
C LEU A 313 15.29 10.19 3.58
N GLU A 314 15.21 11.36 2.93
CA GLU A 314 14.97 12.64 3.60
C GLU A 314 13.61 12.64 4.31
N VAL A 315 12.54 12.29 3.61
CA VAL A 315 11.17 12.28 4.16
C VAL A 315 11.05 11.24 5.28
N THR A 316 11.63 10.05 5.10
CA THR A 316 11.65 9.01 6.15
C THR A 316 12.45 9.48 7.38
N SER A 317 13.54 10.21 7.18
CA SER A 317 14.28 10.81 8.30
C SER A 317 13.45 11.88 9.02
N LYS A 318 12.62 12.68 8.31
CA LYS A 318 11.69 13.62 8.94
C LYS A 318 10.64 12.90 9.79
N VAL A 319 10.08 11.79 9.28
CA VAL A 319 9.20 10.91 10.06
C VAL A 319 9.87 10.48 11.36
N LEU A 320 11.09 9.95 11.30
CA LEU A 320 11.83 9.50 12.49
C LEU A 320 12.28 10.62 13.44
N ASN A 321 12.40 11.86 12.98
CA ASN A 321 12.64 13.02 13.86
C ASN A 321 11.36 13.52 14.54
N GLY A 322 10.18 13.15 14.03
CA GLY A 322 8.88 13.58 14.52
C GLY A 322 8.22 12.65 15.53
N ILE A 323 8.84 11.49 15.80
CA ILE A 323 8.28 10.44 16.66
C ILE A 323 8.87 10.50 18.07
N ASP A 324 8.12 9.96 19.03
CA ASP A 324 8.55 9.90 20.43
C ASP A 324 9.35 8.62 20.72
N TYR A 325 9.08 7.56 19.96
CA TYR A 325 9.74 6.28 20.15
C TYR A 325 10.03 5.53 18.86
N PHE A 326 11.26 5.02 18.78
CA PHE A 326 11.69 4.05 17.79
C PHE A 326 12.22 2.78 18.44
N GLY A 327 11.89 1.63 17.87
CA GLY A 327 12.43 0.36 18.34
C GLY A 327 12.25 -0.77 17.35
N TYR A 328 12.88 -1.90 17.67
CA TYR A 328 12.72 -3.14 16.96
C TYR A 328 11.91 -4.13 17.79
N LEU A 329 11.01 -4.86 17.14
CA LEU A 329 10.21 -5.90 17.77
C LEU A 329 10.43 -7.23 17.04
N ASN A 330 10.98 -8.22 17.75
CA ASN A 330 11.08 -9.57 17.19
C ASN A 330 9.75 -10.31 17.32
N THR A 331 9.05 -10.49 16.21
CA THR A 331 7.72 -11.10 16.18
C THR A 331 7.72 -12.60 16.49
N ARG A 332 8.87 -13.28 16.44
CA ARG A 332 9.01 -14.71 16.78
C ARG A 332 9.28 -14.97 18.25
N LEU A 333 9.72 -13.97 19.00
CA LEU A 333 10.04 -14.10 20.44
C LEU A 333 8.91 -13.59 21.34
N ILE A 334 7.93 -12.89 20.78
CA ILE A 334 6.80 -12.35 21.54
C ILE A 334 5.59 -13.28 21.50
N ASN A 335 4.88 -13.36 22.63
CA ASN A 335 3.50 -13.82 22.63
C ASN A 335 2.62 -12.65 22.15
N LEU A 336 1.90 -12.84 21.04
CA LEU A 336 0.97 -11.86 20.48
C LEU A 336 -0.11 -11.45 21.49
N GLU A 337 -0.52 -12.35 22.40
CA GLU A 337 -1.44 -12.02 23.51
C GLU A 337 -0.89 -10.95 24.45
N ASN A 338 0.40 -10.64 24.40
CA ASN A 338 1.06 -9.62 25.21
C ASN A 338 1.63 -8.46 24.37
N VAL A 339 1.35 -8.40 23.06
CA VAL A 339 1.94 -7.39 22.17
C VAL A 339 1.67 -5.95 22.63
N SER A 340 0.47 -5.67 23.17
CA SER A 340 0.13 -4.35 23.73
C SER A 340 1.04 -3.93 24.88
N LEU A 341 1.60 -4.85 25.68
CA LEU A 341 2.53 -4.47 26.75
C LEU A 341 3.82 -3.87 26.19
N TYR A 342 4.25 -4.30 25.00
CA TYR A 342 5.41 -3.71 24.31
C TYR A 342 5.10 -2.36 23.69
N LEU A 343 3.83 -1.99 23.55
CA LEU A 343 3.37 -0.69 23.04
C LEU A 343 3.03 0.28 24.18
N ASP A 344 2.47 -0.26 25.27
CA ASP A 344 2.06 0.50 26.44
C ASP A 344 3.26 0.81 27.37
N ASN A 345 4.29 -0.06 27.42
CA ASN A 345 5.55 0.23 28.12
C ASN A 345 6.40 1.30 27.42
N VAL A 346 6.04 1.68 26.20
CA VAL A 346 6.62 2.83 25.49
C VAL A 346 5.96 4.14 25.95
N GLU A 347 4.86 4.07 26.70
CA GLU A 347 4.18 5.23 27.28
C GLU A 347 4.66 5.62 28.69
N ALA A 348 5.49 4.79 29.33
CA ALA A 348 6.01 4.98 30.69
C ALA A 348 7.48 5.41 30.68
#